data_AF-A0A807N1Y0-F1
#
_entry.id   AF-A0A807N1Y0-F1
#
_cell.length_a   1.000
_cell.length_b   1.000
_cell.length_c   1.000
_cell.angle_alpha   90.00
_cell.angle_beta   90.00
_cell.angle_gamma   90.00
#
_symmetry.space_group_name_H-M   'P 1'
#
loop_
_entity.id
_entity.type
_entity.pdbx_description
1 polymer ?
#
loop_
_entity_poly.entity_id
_entity_poly.type
_entity_poly.pdbx_seq_one_letter_code
_entity_poly.pdbx_strand_id
1 'polypeptide(L)'
;MAQELRSLAQPNSRFAGDDGAPDPIVRAAIARSDGDTLAYLRAVVALCSSRLLLPVVASGDETDHPDPDRHAELAAVTLNDGDQTYLVAFTGYDSLRAWRADARPVPCLLDELSATVEPAGAHRLLIDPAGPIPFVVGEDVVAMLADGHSLVEFDDGRFGWARADDPTIGV
;
A
#
# COMPACT_ATOMS: atom_id res chain seq x y z
N MET A 1 -12.48 -3.40 -11.17
CA MET A 1 -12.56 -4.31 -10.00
C MET A 1 -11.83 -5.63 -10.25
N ALA A 2 -12.47 -6.74 -10.65
CA ALA A 2 -11.78 -8.04 -10.76
C ALA A 2 -10.64 -8.08 -11.81
N GLN A 3 -10.75 -7.30 -12.89
CA GLN A 3 -9.71 -7.21 -13.94
C GLN A 3 -8.43 -6.53 -13.44
N GLU A 4 -8.54 -5.48 -12.63
CA GLU A 4 -7.40 -4.73 -12.06
C GLU A 4 -6.70 -5.51 -10.95
N LEU A 5 -7.46 -6.13 -10.06
CA LEU A 5 -6.90 -7.01 -9.03
C LEU A 5 -6.19 -8.23 -9.64
N ARG A 6 -6.72 -8.77 -10.76
CA ARG A 6 -6.01 -9.78 -11.56
C ARG A 6 -4.73 -9.26 -12.20
N SER A 7 -4.67 -7.98 -12.56
CA SER A 7 -3.47 -7.35 -13.11
C SER A 7 -2.37 -7.20 -12.06
N LEU A 8 -2.75 -6.82 -10.83
CA LEU A 8 -1.82 -6.71 -9.70
C LEU A 8 -1.18 -8.06 -9.33
N ALA A 9 -1.94 -9.15 -9.41
CA ALA A 9 -1.45 -10.50 -9.11
C ALA A 9 -0.51 -11.11 -10.19
N GLN A 10 -0.28 -10.43 -11.32
CA GLN A 10 0.66 -10.92 -12.33
C GLN A 10 2.12 -10.67 -11.91
N PRO A 11 3.08 -11.52 -12.32
CA PRO A 11 4.49 -11.31 -12.00
C PRO A 11 4.98 -9.97 -12.55
N ASN A 12 5.12 -8.98 -11.69
CA ASN A 12 5.67 -7.68 -12.06
C ASN A 12 7.20 -7.79 -12.09
N SER A 13 7.78 -7.86 -13.29
CA SER A 13 9.24 -7.96 -13.50
C SER A 13 10.04 -6.84 -12.83
N ARG A 14 9.39 -5.71 -12.51
CA ARG A 14 9.95 -4.58 -11.75
C ARG A 14 10.53 -4.99 -10.39
N PHE A 15 9.96 -6.00 -9.75
CA PHE A 15 10.36 -6.48 -8.43
C PHE A 15 11.04 -7.85 -8.50
N ALA A 16 11.59 -8.22 -9.66
CA ALA A 16 12.34 -9.47 -9.80
C ALA A 16 13.56 -9.46 -8.86
N GLY A 17 13.66 -10.48 -8.00
CA GLY A 17 14.74 -10.58 -7.01
C GLY A 17 14.46 -9.87 -5.68
N ASP A 18 13.26 -9.31 -5.49
CA ASP A 18 12.80 -8.86 -4.17
C ASP A 18 12.81 -10.03 -3.17
N ASP A 19 13.55 -9.87 -2.09
CA ASP A 19 13.65 -10.85 -1.01
C ASP A 19 12.53 -10.69 0.04
N GLY A 20 11.67 -9.68 -0.14
CA GLY A 20 10.55 -9.35 0.72
C GLY A 20 10.96 -8.65 2.01
N ALA A 21 12.24 -8.29 2.16
CA ALA A 21 12.70 -7.50 3.29
C ALA A 21 12.12 -6.08 3.22
N PRO A 22 11.83 -5.46 4.37
CA PRO A 22 11.42 -4.07 4.45
C PRO A 22 12.58 -3.14 4.16
N ASP A 23 12.29 -1.98 3.57
CA ASP A 23 13.27 -0.90 3.49
C ASP A 23 13.53 -0.33 4.90
N PRO A 24 14.78 -0.39 5.41
CA PRO A 24 15.11 0.14 6.73
C PRO A 24 14.93 1.66 6.83
N ILE A 25 15.05 2.41 5.72
CA ILE A 25 14.83 3.86 5.69
C ILE A 25 13.35 4.16 5.93
N VAL A 26 12.44 3.42 5.28
CA VAL A 26 10.99 3.55 5.47
C VAL A 26 10.62 3.28 6.93
N ARG A 27 11.06 2.14 7.49
CA ARG A 27 10.72 1.79 8.87
C ARG A 27 11.28 2.80 9.87
N ALA A 28 12.49 3.29 9.66
CA ALA A 28 13.07 4.32 10.50
C ALA A 28 12.31 5.65 10.40
N ALA A 29 11.80 6.01 9.22
CA ALA A 29 11.01 7.22 9.03
C ALA A 29 9.64 7.12 9.73
N ILE A 30 8.93 6.00 9.55
CA ILE A 30 7.68 5.71 10.27
C ILE A 30 7.90 5.73 11.79
N ALA A 31 9.01 5.16 12.28
CA ALA A 31 9.29 5.16 13.72
C ALA A 31 9.49 6.54 14.33
N ARG A 32 9.79 7.55 13.52
CA ARG A 32 9.99 8.94 13.96
C ARG A 32 8.76 9.81 13.78
N SER A 33 7.68 9.32 13.17
CA SER A 33 6.53 10.15 12.79
C SER A 33 5.54 10.45 13.92
N ASP A 34 5.71 9.83 15.10
CA ASP A 34 4.73 9.95 16.19
C ASP A 34 4.55 11.42 16.63
N GLY A 35 3.34 11.94 16.44
CA GLY A 35 2.95 13.30 16.83
C GLY A 35 3.60 14.45 16.05
N ASP A 36 4.46 14.18 15.05
CA ASP A 36 5.19 15.20 14.29
C ASP A 36 4.80 15.19 12.81
N THR A 37 4.14 16.28 12.38
CA THR A 37 3.69 16.46 10.99
C THR A 37 4.82 16.40 9.96
N LEU A 38 5.98 16.99 10.24
CA LEU A 38 7.11 16.97 9.30
C LEU A 38 7.69 15.56 9.22
N ALA A 39 7.79 14.86 10.34
CA ALA A 39 8.25 13.47 10.35
C ALA A 39 7.24 12.52 9.67
N TYR A 40 5.94 12.77 9.80
CA TYR A 40 4.89 12.10 9.00
C TYR A 40 5.11 12.30 7.50
N LEU A 41 5.32 13.55 7.05
CA LEU A 41 5.56 13.82 5.63
C LEU A 41 6.83 13.12 5.13
N ARG A 42 7.90 13.07 5.93
CA ARG A 42 9.11 12.31 5.59
C ARG A 42 8.88 10.80 5.49
N ALA A 43 8.01 10.25 6.32
CA ALA A 43 7.61 8.85 6.21
C ALA A 43 6.85 8.60 4.90
N VAL A 44 5.93 9.50 4.52
CA VAL A 44 5.23 9.42 3.22
C VAL A 44 6.21 9.55 2.04
N VAL A 45 7.18 10.47 2.10
CA VAL A 45 8.24 10.60 1.07
C VAL A 45 9.04 9.29 0.95
N ALA A 46 9.45 8.68 2.06
CA ALA A 46 10.18 7.41 2.05
C ALA A 46 9.32 6.27 1.47
N LEU A 47 8.01 6.26 1.74
CA LEU A 47 7.09 5.27 1.18
C LEU A 47 6.93 5.42 -0.34
N CYS A 48 6.99 6.64 -0.88
CA CYS A 48 6.87 6.89 -2.33
C CYS A 48 8.00 6.23 -3.15
N SER A 49 9.17 5.98 -2.55
CA SER A 49 10.32 5.37 -3.23
C SER A 49 10.53 3.90 -2.91
N SER A 50 9.63 3.29 -2.13
CA SER A 50 9.80 1.93 -1.63
C SER A 50 8.78 0.96 -2.23
N ARG A 51 9.17 -0.32 -2.27
CA ARG A 51 8.23 -1.40 -2.52
C ARG A 51 7.36 -1.59 -1.28
N LEU A 52 6.05 -1.68 -1.48
CA LEU A 52 5.06 -2.10 -0.49
C LEU A 52 4.38 -3.40 -0.91
N LEU A 53 3.61 -3.99 -0.02
CA LEU A 53 2.90 -5.25 -0.27
C LEU A 53 1.42 -5.06 -0.01
N LEU A 54 0.61 -5.30 -1.03
CA LEU A 54 -0.82 -5.49 -0.90
C LEU A 54 -1.07 -6.96 -0.54
N PRO A 55 -1.70 -7.28 0.61
CA PRO A 55 -2.14 -8.64 0.89
C PRO A 55 -3.35 -8.98 -0.01
N VAL A 56 -3.30 -10.13 -0.67
CA VAL A 56 -4.49 -10.73 -1.27
C VAL A 56 -4.77 -12.09 -0.65
N VAL A 57 -6.04 -12.37 -0.42
CA VAL A 57 -6.51 -13.66 0.07
C VAL A 57 -7.49 -14.25 -0.94
N ALA A 58 -7.54 -15.57 -1.01
CA ALA A 58 -8.54 -16.25 -1.81
C ALA A 58 -9.91 -16.04 -1.13
N SER A 59 -10.80 -15.25 -1.73
CA SER A 59 -12.18 -15.18 -1.28
C SER A 59 -12.88 -16.47 -1.70
N GLY A 60 -13.04 -17.40 -0.75
CA GLY A 60 -13.55 -18.74 -1.09
C GLY A 60 -14.04 -19.61 0.06
N ASP A 61 -13.74 -19.30 1.33
CA ASP A 61 -14.04 -20.25 2.43
C ASP A 61 -14.49 -19.60 3.76
N GLU A 62 -14.93 -18.34 3.74
CA GLU A 62 -15.41 -17.66 4.97
C GLU A 62 -16.94 -17.81 5.18
N THR A 63 -17.60 -18.72 4.45
CA THR A 63 -19.00 -19.11 4.70
C THR A 63 -19.08 -20.59 5.01
N ASP A 64 -19.88 -20.97 6.03
CA ASP A 64 -20.16 -22.35 6.51
C ASP A 64 -20.66 -23.35 5.44
N HIS A 65 -20.73 -22.95 4.17
CA HIS A 65 -20.95 -23.80 3.01
C HIS A 65 -19.85 -23.54 1.96
N PRO A 66 -18.84 -24.43 1.87
CA PRO A 66 -17.91 -24.41 0.75
C PRO A 66 -18.69 -24.70 -0.53
N ASP A 67 -18.70 -23.72 -1.44
CA ASP A 67 -19.30 -23.85 -2.77
C ASP A 67 -18.20 -24.31 -3.76
N PRO A 68 -18.24 -25.57 -4.23
CA PRO A 68 -17.19 -26.13 -5.09
C PRO A 68 -17.11 -25.48 -6.48
N ASP A 69 -18.13 -24.74 -6.90
CA ASP A 69 -18.16 -24.02 -8.18
C ASP A 69 -17.77 -22.53 -8.04
N ARG A 70 -17.56 -22.05 -6.80
CA ARG A 70 -17.13 -20.67 -6.55
C ARG A 70 -15.67 -20.50 -6.92
N HIS A 71 -15.43 -19.75 -7.98
CA HIS A 71 -14.08 -19.35 -8.37
C HIS A 71 -13.54 -18.38 -7.32
N ALA A 72 -12.39 -18.72 -6.71
CA ALA A 72 -11.77 -17.86 -5.72
C ALA A 72 -11.31 -16.55 -6.38
N GLU A 73 -11.94 -15.43 -6.01
CA GLU A 73 -11.51 -14.11 -6.45
C GLU A 73 -10.43 -13.61 -5.47
N LEU A 74 -9.29 -13.17 -6.00
CA LEU A 74 -8.28 -12.52 -5.17
C LEU A 74 -8.77 -11.11 -4.84
N ALA A 75 -9.05 -10.88 -3.57
CA ALA A 75 -9.50 -9.59 -3.08
C ALA A 75 -8.40 -8.92 -2.24
N ALA A 76 -8.22 -7.62 -2.44
CA ALA A 76 -7.47 -6.78 -1.52
C ALA A 76 -8.15 -6.80 -0.15
N VAL A 77 -7.35 -6.84 0.92
CA VAL A 77 -7.90 -6.91 2.29
C VAL A 77 -8.08 -5.51 2.86
N THR A 78 -9.28 -5.24 3.36
CA THR A 78 -9.59 -4.04 4.14
C THR A 78 -9.81 -4.38 5.61
N LEU A 79 -9.61 -3.38 6.48
CA LEU A 79 -9.96 -3.44 7.91
C LEU A 79 -10.93 -2.32 8.22
N ASN A 80 -11.91 -2.59 9.09
CA ASN A 80 -12.85 -1.60 9.59
C ASN A 80 -12.72 -1.50 11.11
N ASP A 81 -12.55 -0.28 11.64
CA ASP A 81 -12.41 -0.03 13.09
C ASP A 81 -13.73 0.41 13.77
N GLY A 82 -14.83 0.40 13.02
CA GLY A 82 -16.16 0.86 13.42
C GLY A 82 -16.57 2.21 12.82
N ASP A 83 -15.61 3.09 12.55
CA ASP A 83 -15.86 4.41 11.96
C ASP A 83 -15.23 4.53 10.56
N GLN A 84 -14.07 3.90 10.36
CA GLN A 84 -13.25 4.04 9.17
C GLN A 84 -12.93 2.68 8.55
N THR A 85 -12.82 2.66 7.22
CA THR A 85 -12.33 1.51 6.44
C THR A 85 -10.97 1.83 5.83
N TYR A 86 -10.00 0.94 6.07
CA TYR A 86 -8.62 1.06 5.63
C TYR A 86 -8.29 -0.05 4.64
N LEU A 87 -7.58 0.28 3.57
CA LEU A 87 -6.87 -0.70 2.77
C LEU A 87 -5.57 -1.06 3.50
N VAL A 88 -5.31 -2.36 3.69
CA VAL A 88 -4.13 -2.82 4.41
C VAL A 88 -2.94 -2.96 3.46
N ALA A 89 -1.76 -2.53 3.89
CA ALA A 89 -0.51 -2.77 3.19
C ALA A 89 0.63 -3.08 4.17
N PHE A 90 1.75 -3.58 3.65
CA PHE A 90 2.91 -3.94 4.48
C PHE A 90 4.24 -3.45 3.90
N THR A 91 5.16 -3.12 4.80
CA THR A 91 6.53 -2.76 4.41
C THR A 91 7.37 -3.98 4.05
N GLY A 92 7.09 -5.15 4.64
CA GLY A 92 7.86 -6.39 4.43
C GLY A 92 7.10 -7.68 4.78
N TYR A 93 7.68 -8.82 4.38
CA TYR A 93 7.11 -10.15 4.62
C TYR A 93 7.03 -10.52 6.09
N ASP A 94 7.92 -9.99 6.92
CA ASP A 94 7.88 -10.19 8.37
C ASP A 94 6.60 -9.59 8.97
N SER A 95 6.27 -8.34 8.65
CA SER A 95 5.03 -7.69 9.11
C SER A 95 3.78 -8.36 8.55
N LEU A 96 3.78 -8.69 7.26
CA LEU A 96 2.66 -9.38 6.60
C LEU A 96 2.38 -10.74 7.23
N ARG A 97 3.42 -11.55 7.45
CA ARG A 97 3.27 -12.90 8.02
C ARG A 97 2.89 -12.86 9.51
N ALA A 98 3.36 -11.85 10.25
CA ALA A 98 2.94 -11.63 11.62
C ALA A 98 1.44 -11.27 11.71
N TRP A 99 0.91 -10.56 10.72
CA TRP A 99 -0.50 -10.23 10.63
C TRP A 99 -1.36 -11.40 10.13
N ARG A 100 -1.01 -12.00 8.98
CA ARG A 100 -1.77 -13.09 8.36
C ARG A 100 -0.88 -13.98 7.49
N ALA A 101 -0.59 -15.19 7.97
CA ALA A 101 0.38 -16.09 7.34
C ALA A 101 -0.07 -16.70 6.00
N ASP A 102 -1.38 -16.79 5.75
CA ASP A 102 -1.97 -17.32 4.50
C ASP A 102 -2.14 -16.25 3.41
N ALA A 103 -1.91 -14.97 3.73
CA ALA A 103 -2.00 -13.88 2.76
C ALA A 103 -0.89 -14.00 1.70
N ARG A 104 -1.25 -13.83 0.44
CA ARG A 104 -0.30 -13.79 -0.67
C ARG A 104 0.14 -12.34 -0.89
N PRO A 105 1.45 -12.04 -0.86
CA PRO A 105 1.92 -10.68 -1.07
C PRO A 105 1.87 -10.32 -2.56
N VAL A 106 1.36 -9.14 -2.86
CA VAL A 106 1.47 -8.50 -4.17
C VAL A 106 2.33 -7.24 -4.05
N PRO A 107 3.55 -7.21 -4.62
CA PRO A 107 4.40 -6.03 -4.62
C PRO A 107 3.79 -4.88 -5.42
N CYS A 108 3.65 -3.72 -4.79
CA CYS A 108 3.12 -2.49 -5.38
C CYS A 108 3.95 -1.28 -4.93
N LEU A 109 3.82 -0.18 -5.66
CA LEU A 109 4.16 1.15 -5.18
C LEU A 109 3.04 1.78 -4.37
N LEU A 110 3.35 2.89 -3.71
CA LEU A 110 2.39 3.65 -2.91
C LEU A 110 1.26 4.27 -3.74
N ASP A 111 1.54 4.81 -4.93
CA ASP A 111 0.52 5.35 -5.85
C ASP A 111 -0.46 4.27 -6.34
N GLU A 112 0.06 3.10 -6.72
CA GLU A 112 -0.74 1.92 -7.10
C GLU A 112 -1.64 1.44 -5.95
N LEU A 113 -1.11 1.43 -4.72
CA LEU A 113 -1.90 1.14 -3.52
C LEU A 113 -2.98 2.19 -3.28
N SER A 114 -2.63 3.47 -3.37
CA SER A 114 -3.56 4.59 -3.19
C SER A 114 -4.69 4.56 -4.22
N ALA A 115 -4.39 4.24 -5.48
CA ALA A 115 -5.41 4.06 -6.52
C ALA A 115 -6.35 2.86 -6.24
N THR A 116 -5.94 1.92 -5.40
CA THR A 116 -6.75 0.75 -5.00
C THR A 116 -7.66 1.05 -3.80
N VAL A 117 -7.43 2.13 -3.05
CA VAL A 117 -8.15 2.44 -1.79
C VAL A 117 -9.65 2.61 -2.01
N GLU A 118 -10.06 3.53 -2.90
CA GLU A 118 -11.48 3.77 -3.18
C GLU A 118 -12.16 2.55 -3.82
N PRO A 119 -11.58 1.89 -4.85
CA PRO A 119 -12.17 0.67 -5.40
C PRO A 119 -12.36 -0.44 -4.36
N ALA A 120 -11.49 -0.53 -3.36
CA ALA A 120 -11.63 -1.48 -2.24
C ALA A 120 -12.66 -1.06 -1.18
N GLY A 121 -13.34 0.09 -1.35
CA GLY A 121 -14.30 0.62 -0.39
C GLY A 121 -13.66 1.19 0.88
N ALA A 122 -12.38 1.57 0.81
CA ALA A 122 -11.64 2.21 1.87
C ALA A 122 -11.43 3.70 1.60
N HIS A 123 -10.96 4.43 2.61
CA HIS A 123 -10.64 5.86 2.49
C HIS A 123 -9.18 6.17 2.84
N ARG A 124 -8.51 5.24 3.52
CA ARG A 124 -7.15 5.42 4.05
C ARG A 124 -6.33 4.16 3.83
N LEU A 125 -5.00 4.29 3.87
CA LEU A 125 -4.10 3.14 3.97
C LEU A 125 -3.72 2.91 5.43
N LEU A 126 -3.72 1.65 5.85
CA LEU A 126 -3.11 1.20 7.10
C LEU A 126 -1.93 0.28 6.79
N ILE A 127 -0.73 0.76 7.12
CA ILE A 127 0.53 0.07 6.90
C ILE A 127 0.95 -0.63 8.18
N ASP A 128 1.36 -1.90 8.07
CA ASP A 128 1.92 -2.71 9.16
C ASP A 128 1.03 -2.76 10.43
N PRO A 129 -0.27 -3.17 10.32
CA PRO A 129 -1.20 -3.20 11.46
C PRO A 129 -0.74 -4.08 12.64
N ALA A 130 0.05 -5.14 12.38
CA ALA A 130 0.63 -6.00 13.41
C ALA A 130 2.03 -5.54 13.87
N GLY A 131 2.50 -4.39 13.40
CA GLY A 131 3.81 -3.83 13.69
C GLY A 131 4.84 -4.03 12.57
N PRO A 132 6.06 -3.48 12.74
CA PRO A 132 6.61 -3.00 14.02
C PRO A 132 5.97 -1.71 14.54
N ILE A 133 5.49 -0.82 13.67
CA ILE A 133 4.77 0.41 14.03
C ILE A 133 3.64 0.60 13.01
N PRO A 134 2.36 0.53 13.43
CA PRO A 134 1.25 0.83 12.54
C PRO A 134 1.29 2.28 12.05
N PHE A 135 1.09 2.50 10.75
CA PHE A 135 1.17 3.82 10.15
C PHE A 135 -0.02 4.05 9.22
N VAL A 136 -0.71 5.18 9.39
CA VAL A 136 -1.89 5.53 8.58
C VAL A 136 -1.52 6.59 7.56
N VAL A 137 -1.78 6.34 6.28
CA VAL A 137 -1.77 7.39 5.25
C VAL A 137 -3.18 7.95 5.15
N GLY A 138 -3.33 9.23 5.48
CA GLY A 138 -4.62 9.91 5.51
C GLY A 138 -5.25 10.10 4.13
N GLU A 139 -6.56 10.30 4.10
CA GLU A 139 -7.40 10.39 2.89
C GLU A 139 -6.91 11.45 1.90
N ASP A 140 -6.61 12.67 2.34
CA ASP A 140 -6.10 13.74 1.45
C ASP A 140 -4.78 13.36 0.77
N VAL A 141 -3.90 12.67 1.49
CA VAL A 141 -2.61 12.20 0.97
C VAL A 141 -2.83 11.04 0.00
N VAL A 142 -3.71 10.09 0.35
CA VAL A 142 -4.12 9.00 -0.55
C VAL A 142 -4.71 9.54 -1.84
N ALA A 143 -5.57 10.56 -1.80
CA ALA A 143 -6.18 11.13 -2.99
C ALA A 143 -5.14 11.72 -3.95
N MET A 144 -4.16 12.46 -3.42
CA MET A 144 -3.06 13.01 -4.24
C MET A 144 -2.22 11.89 -4.88
N LEU A 145 -1.88 10.85 -4.11
CA LEU A 145 -1.12 9.69 -4.58
C LEU A 145 -1.88 8.90 -5.65
N ALA A 146 -3.19 8.70 -5.46
CA ALA A 146 -4.07 8.02 -6.43
C ALA A 146 -4.17 8.80 -7.76
N ASP A 147 -4.07 10.12 -7.72
CA ASP A 147 -4.01 11.00 -8.90
C ASP A 147 -2.60 11.04 -9.54
N GLY A 148 -1.69 10.15 -9.11
CA GLY A 148 -0.35 10.00 -9.67
C GLY A 148 0.68 11.02 -9.18
N HIS A 149 0.37 11.78 -8.12
CA HIS A 149 1.35 12.63 -7.48
C HIS A 149 2.26 11.82 -6.54
N SER A 150 3.49 12.26 -6.37
CA SER A 150 4.41 11.78 -5.35
C SER A 150 4.78 12.94 -4.43
N LEU A 151 4.77 12.70 -3.12
CA LEU A 151 5.27 13.68 -2.17
C LEU A 151 6.80 13.73 -2.27
N VAL A 152 7.37 14.92 -2.29
CA VAL A 152 8.83 15.15 -2.29
C VAL A 152 9.22 16.16 -1.21
N GLU A 153 10.41 15.99 -0.65
CA GLU A 153 11.07 16.99 0.20
C GLU A 153 12.17 17.68 -0.62
N PHE A 154 12.21 19.02 -0.58
CA PHE A 154 13.23 19.83 -1.23
C PHE A 154 14.44 20.05 -0.30
N ASP A 155 15.58 20.45 -0.86
CA ASP A 155 16.83 20.70 -0.11
C ASP A 155 16.68 21.76 1.01
N ASP A 156 15.69 22.64 0.90
CA ASP A 156 15.37 23.66 1.90
C ASP A 156 14.41 23.17 3.01
N GLY A 157 14.08 21.87 3.00
CA GLY A 157 13.21 21.21 3.99
C GLY A 157 11.71 21.45 3.76
N ARG A 158 11.32 22.10 2.66
CA ARG A 158 9.90 22.21 2.27
C ARG A 158 9.43 20.94 1.59
N PHE A 159 8.13 20.72 1.60
CA PHE A 159 7.47 19.62 0.92
C PHE A 159 6.64 20.11 -0.27
N GLY A 160 6.50 19.28 -1.29
CA GLY A 160 5.62 19.54 -2.42
C GLY A 160 5.18 18.27 -3.11
N TRP A 161 4.20 18.41 -3.99
CA TRP A 161 3.73 17.33 -4.84
C TRP A 161 4.42 17.42 -6.20
N ALA A 162 5.07 16.34 -6.62
CA ALA A 162 5.57 16.16 -7.97
C ALA A 162 4.63 15.23 -8.74
N ARG A 163 4.46 15.43 -10.03
CA ARG A 163 3.79 14.49 -10.92
C ARG A 163 4.73 14.20 -12.08
N ALA A 164 4.89 12.94 -12.46
CA ALA A 164 5.62 12.65 -13.68
C ALA A 164 4.82 13.24 -14.85
N ASP A 165 5.36 14.27 -15.52
CA ASP A 165 4.77 14.74 -16.77
C ASP A 165 4.87 13.61 -17.82
N ASP A 166 3.80 13.40 -18.57
CA ASP A 166 3.72 12.49 -19.70
C ASP A 166 4.92 12.75 -20.65
N PRO A 167 5.74 11.74 -21.02
CA PRO A 167 6.95 11.93 -21.83
C PRO A 167 6.68 12.34 -23.30
N THR A 168 5.50 12.87 -23.63
CA THR A 168 5.13 13.34 -24.97
C THR A 168 5.54 14.78 -25.30
N ILE A 169 6.64 15.30 -24.75
CA ILE A 169 7.34 16.44 -25.36
C ILE A 169 8.39 15.90 -26.32
N GLY A 170 7.98 15.73 -27.58
CA GLY A 170 8.89 15.58 -28.70
C GLY A 170 9.84 16.77 -28.82
N VAL A 171 11.07 16.46 -29.23
CA VAL A 171 12.00 17.40 -29.89
C VAL A 171 12.42 16.77 -31.20
#